data_AF-Q4D7Z9-F1
#
_entry.id   AF-Q4D7Z9-F1
#
_cell.length_a   1.000
_cell.length_b   1.000
_cell.length_c   1.000
_cell.angle_alpha   90.00
_cell.angle_beta   90.00
_cell.angle_gamma   90.00
#
_symmetry.space_group_name_H-M   'P 1'
#
loop_
_entity.id
_entity.type
_entity.pdbx_description
1 polymer ?
#
loop_
_entity_poly.entity_id
_entity_poly.type
_entity_poly.pdbx_seq_one_letter_code
_entity_poly.pdbx_strand_id
1 'polypeptide(L)'
;MLSLFAVEVTYLIVPAMVIFVMFVAPIPGLSHYVSRAVSFVERLNFHGVSLLLLVTLVTFVSFVVQLVDWRKKYSQGKPRFADLSLEVDWEAKKWRFERNMYIHALATVLCASIMKFSRLYTALEKYSTAAVGAKKNR
;
A
#
# COMPACT_ATOMS: atom_id res chain seq x y z
N MET A 1 10.59 15.31 16.25
CA MET A 1 9.39 14.49 16.02
C MET A 1 9.50 13.84 14.66
N LEU A 2 9.52 12.52 14.56
CA LEU A 2 9.39 11.84 13.27
C LEU A 2 8.02 12.21 12.69
N SER A 3 8.01 12.83 11.51
CA SER A 3 6.76 13.10 10.79
C SER A 3 6.01 11.77 10.60
N LEU A 4 4.71 11.77 10.83
CA LEU A 4 3.83 10.61 10.60
C LEU A 4 4.03 10.04 9.18
N PHE A 5 4.31 10.91 8.21
CA PHE A 5 4.65 10.54 6.83
C PHE A 5 6.02 9.86 6.71
N ALA A 6 7.02 10.30 7.49
CA ALA A 6 8.32 9.65 7.50
C ALA A 6 8.21 8.24 8.08
N VAL A 7 7.37 8.06 9.10
CA VAL A 7 7.05 6.75 9.66
C VAL A 7 6.36 5.88 8.62
N GLU A 8 5.34 6.40 7.93
CA GLU A 8 4.63 5.66 6.87
C GLU A 8 5.57 5.24 5.73
N VAL A 9 6.41 6.15 5.23
CA VAL A 9 7.35 5.81 4.15
C VAL A 9 8.34 4.74 4.63
N THR A 10 8.93 4.93 5.82
CA THR A 10 10.03 4.08 6.31
C THR A 10 9.56 2.70 6.76
N TYR A 11 8.41 2.63 7.44
CA TYR A 11 7.95 1.40 8.10
C TYR A 11 6.78 0.72 7.39
N LEU A 12 6.08 1.42 6.48
CA LEU A 12 5.00 0.83 5.70
C LEU A 12 5.40 0.68 4.23
N ILE A 13 5.73 1.78 3.54
CA ILE A 13 5.94 1.76 2.08
C ILE A 13 7.19 0.98 1.72
N VAL A 14 8.34 1.25 2.36
CA VAL A 14 9.60 0.56 2.03
C VAL A 14 9.49 -0.95 2.25
N PRO A 15 9.01 -1.46 3.40
CA PRO A 15 8.80 -2.90 3.58
C PRO A 15 7.76 -3.48 2.61
N ALA A 16 6.65 -2.79 2.37
CA ALA A 16 5.64 -3.25 1.42
C ALA A 16 6.20 -3.34 -0.01
N MET A 17 7.01 -2.37 -0.44
CA MET A 17 7.72 -2.42 -1.72
C MET A 17 8.66 -3.62 -1.82
N VAL A 18 9.43 -3.90 -0.77
CA VAL A 18 10.32 -5.08 -0.76
C VAL A 18 9.51 -6.37 -0.89
N ILE A 19 8.43 -6.52 -0.13
CA ILE A 19 7.54 -7.69 -0.20
C ILE A 19 6.92 -7.81 -1.60
N PHE A 20 6.47 -6.69 -2.18
CA PHE A 20 5.89 -6.65 -3.51
C PHE A 20 6.90 -7.10 -4.57
N VAL A 21 8.14 -6.59 -4.52
CA VAL A 21 9.21 -7.01 -5.43
C VAL A 21 9.51 -8.50 -5.28
N MET A 22 9.53 -9.01 -4.05
CA MET A 22 9.72 -10.46 -3.82
C MET A 22 8.59 -11.33 -4.37
N PHE A 23 7.36 -10.82 -4.49
CA PHE A 23 6.26 -11.52 -5.17
C PHE A 23 6.40 -11.55 -6.70
N VAL A 24 6.98 -10.49 -7.27
CA VAL A 24 7.11 -10.32 -8.73
C VAL A 24 8.40 -10.95 -9.26
N ALA A 25 9.46 -10.98 -8.45
CA ALA A 25 10.75 -11.54 -8.84
C ALA A 25 10.59 -13.02 -9.24
N PRO A 26 11.12 -13.44 -10.41
CA PRO A 26 10.95 -14.79 -10.93
C PRO A 26 11.93 -15.77 -10.26
N ILE A 27 11.98 -15.78 -8.93
CA ILE A 27 12.83 -16.69 -8.15
C ILE A 27 11.95 -17.88 -7.71
N PRO A 28 12.26 -19.11 -8.14
CA PRO A 28 11.48 -20.29 -7.80
C PRO A 28 11.33 -20.45 -6.28
N GLY A 29 10.10 -20.63 -5.81
CA GLY A 29 9.80 -20.84 -4.38
C GLY A 29 9.83 -19.59 -3.51
N LEU A 30 10.43 -18.47 -3.94
CA LEU A 30 10.46 -17.23 -3.15
C LEU A 30 9.05 -16.71 -2.88
N SER A 31 8.22 -16.64 -3.91
CA SER A 31 6.82 -16.23 -3.80
C SER A 31 6.02 -17.11 -2.83
N HIS A 32 6.41 -18.38 -2.68
CA HIS A 32 5.80 -19.30 -1.74
C HIS A 32 6.17 -18.98 -0.28
N TYR A 33 7.45 -18.69 -0.01
CA TYR A 33 7.90 -18.25 1.31
C TYR A 33 7.28 -16.92 1.70
N VAL A 34 7.26 -15.97 0.76
CA VAL A 34 6.66 -14.65 0.96
C VAL A 34 5.16 -14.79 1.22
N SER A 35 4.44 -15.62 0.45
CA SER A 35 3.02 -15.88 0.69
C SER A 35 2.75 -16.44 2.08
N ARG A 36 3.60 -17.37 2.58
CA ARG A 36 3.48 -17.87 3.96
C ARG A 36 3.77 -16.80 5.00
N ALA A 37 4.79 -15.97 4.78
CA ALA A 37 5.12 -14.86 5.68
C ALA A 37 3.96 -13.84 5.75
N VAL A 38 3.40 -13.44 4.61
CA VAL A 38 2.23 -12.55 4.55
C VAL A 38 1.02 -13.22 5.19
N SER A 39 0.79 -14.51 4.94
CA SER A 39 -0.29 -15.26 5.60
C SER A 39 -0.12 -15.32 7.11
N PHE A 40 1.12 -15.35 7.62
CA PHE A 40 1.38 -15.30 9.05
C PHE A 40 1.02 -13.93 9.65
N VAL A 41 1.32 -12.84 8.93
CA VAL A 41 0.89 -11.49 9.33
C VAL A 41 -0.63 -11.36 9.25
N GLU A 42 -1.28 -11.91 8.21
CA GLU A 42 -2.74 -11.93 8.10
C GLU A 42 -3.41 -12.81 9.16
N ARG A 43 -2.73 -13.81 9.74
CA ARG A 43 -3.26 -14.61 10.86
C ARG A 43 -3.51 -13.78 12.12
N LEU A 44 -2.89 -12.60 12.25
CA LEU A 44 -3.27 -11.59 13.24
C LEU A 44 -4.61 -10.93 12.85
N ASN A 45 -5.62 -11.75 12.59
CA ASN A 45 -6.99 -11.34 12.33
C ASN A 45 -7.68 -11.05 13.66
N PHE A 46 -8.11 -9.80 13.87
CA PHE A 46 -9.05 -9.46 14.94
C PHE A 46 -10.46 -9.51 14.35
N HIS A 47 -11.31 -10.40 14.86
CA HIS A 47 -12.72 -10.53 14.45
C HIS A 47 -12.97 -10.72 12.94
N GLY A 48 -12.08 -11.45 12.25
CA GLY A 48 -12.23 -11.75 10.81
C GLY A 48 -11.73 -10.66 9.86
N VAL A 49 -11.19 -9.56 10.38
CA VAL A 49 -10.56 -8.49 9.58
C VAL A 49 -9.03 -8.64 9.64
N SER A 50 -8.38 -8.74 8.48
CA SER A 50 -6.92 -8.82 8.43
C SER A 50 -6.27 -7.49 8.71
N LEU A 51 -5.12 -7.54 9.41
CA LEU A 51 -4.31 -6.37 9.69
C LEU A 51 -3.98 -5.61 8.40
N LEU A 52 -3.64 -6.33 7.33
CA LEU A 52 -3.36 -5.71 6.03
C LEU A 52 -4.59 -5.02 5.45
N LEU A 53 -5.78 -5.60 5.59
CA LEU A 53 -7.02 -4.98 5.14
C LEU A 53 -7.33 -3.70 5.94
N LEU A 54 -7.13 -3.74 7.25
CA LEU A 54 -7.28 -2.57 8.11
C LEU A 54 -6.33 -1.44 7.67
N VAL A 55 -5.05 -1.75 7.47
CA VAL A 55 -4.04 -0.78 7.02
C VAL A 55 -4.39 -0.23 5.63
N THR A 56 -4.86 -1.08 4.72
CA THR A 56 -5.31 -0.67 3.38
C THR A 56 -6.50 0.29 3.48
N LEU A 57 -7.45 0.02 4.37
CA LEU A 57 -8.62 0.87 4.54
C LEU A 57 -8.26 2.22 5.17
N VAL A 58 -7.38 2.23 6.17
CA VAL A 58 -6.90 3.47 6.82
C VAL A 58 -6.12 4.34 5.82
N THR A 59 -5.22 3.74 5.03
CA THR A 59 -4.45 4.46 4.01
C THR A 59 -5.35 4.98 2.89
N PHE A 60 -6.34 4.21 2.47
CA PHE A 60 -7.32 4.65 1.48
C PHE A 60 -8.17 5.82 1.98
N VAL A 61 -8.71 5.73 3.19
CA VAL A 61 -9.50 6.83 3.78
C VAL A 61 -8.64 8.08 3.94
N SER A 62 -7.40 7.93 4.40
CA SER A 62 -6.45 9.05 4.52
C SER A 62 -6.16 9.70 3.17
N PHE A 63 -5.98 8.90 2.11
CA PHE A 63 -5.83 9.40 0.75
C PHE A 63 -7.07 10.17 0.29
N VAL A 64 -8.28 9.64 0.48
CA VAL A 64 -9.52 10.31 0.06
C VAL A 64 -9.73 11.62 0.81
N VAL A 65 -9.51 11.65 2.12
CA VAL A 65 -9.60 12.88 2.91
C VAL A 65 -8.62 13.93 2.41
N GLN A 66 -7.36 13.54 2.17
CA GLN A 66 -6.36 14.46 1.63
C GLN A 66 -6.69 14.92 0.21
N LEU A 67 -7.23 14.04 -0.64
CA LEU A 67 -7.66 14.42 -1.98
C LEU A 67 -8.78 15.47 -1.92
N VAL A 68 -9.77 15.29 -1.06
CA VAL A 68 -10.85 16.26 -0.86
C VAL A 68 -10.31 17.58 -0.33
N ASP A 69 -9.40 17.56 0.65
CA ASP A 69 -8.78 18.77 1.19
C ASP A 69 -7.90 19.49 0.18
N TRP A 70 -7.13 18.76 -0.63
CA TRP A 70 -6.33 19.32 -1.72
C TRP A 70 -7.24 19.98 -2.75
N ARG A 71 -8.32 19.30 -3.16
CA ARG A 71 -9.33 19.88 -4.07
C ARG A 71 -9.93 21.15 -3.47
N LYS A 72 -10.32 21.16 -2.19
CA LYS A 72 -10.88 22.36 -1.55
C LYS A 72 -9.88 23.53 -1.52
N LYS A 73 -8.63 23.28 -1.14
CA LYS A 73 -7.60 24.32 -0.98
C LYS A 73 -7.04 24.85 -2.30
N TYR A 74 -6.97 24.01 -3.33
CA TYR A 74 -6.24 24.32 -4.57
C TYR A 74 -7.13 24.36 -5.82
N SER A 75 -8.44 24.11 -5.72
CA SER A 75 -9.37 24.20 -6.88
C SER A 75 -9.63 25.62 -7.36
N GLN A 76 -9.52 26.62 -6.48
CA GLN A 76 -9.78 28.03 -6.81
C GLN A 76 -8.69 28.67 -7.68
N GLY A 77 -7.70 27.88 -8.13
CA GLY A 77 -6.57 28.36 -8.91
C GLY A 77 -5.45 28.91 -8.04
N LYS A 78 -4.37 29.32 -8.70
CA LYS A 78 -3.21 29.91 -8.05
C LYS A 78 -3.57 31.34 -7.59
N PRO A 79 -3.43 31.69 -6.30
CA PRO A 79 -3.62 33.07 -5.86
C PRO A 79 -2.65 34.00 -6.58
N ARG A 80 -3.02 35.26 -6.77
CA ARG A 80 -2.06 36.29 -7.18
C ARG A 80 -1.23 36.69 -5.96
N PHE A 81 0.09 36.53 -6.08
CA PHE A 81 1.03 36.97 -5.06
C PHE A 81 1.65 38.29 -5.47
N ALA A 82 1.87 39.18 -4.49
CA ALA A 82 2.59 40.44 -4.71
C ALA A 82 4.11 40.20 -4.87
N ASP A 83 4.63 39.21 -4.13
CA ASP A 83 6.05 38.85 -4.11
C ASP A 83 6.27 37.42 -4.62
N LEU A 84 7.35 37.23 -5.37
CA LEU A 84 7.78 35.93 -5.88
C LEU A 84 8.10 34.93 -4.74
N SER A 85 8.57 35.41 -3.60
CA SER A 85 8.88 34.56 -2.43
C SER A 85 7.61 33.89 -1.88
N LEU A 86 6.50 34.64 -1.79
CA LEU A 86 5.20 34.11 -1.35
C LEU A 86 4.66 33.07 -2.34
N GLU A 87 4.90 33.29 -3.63
CA GLU A 87 4.51 32.36 -4.68
C GLU A 87 5.26 31.02 -4.56
N VAL A 88 6.58 31.07 -4.37
CA VAL A 88 7.42 29.88 -4.16
C VAL A 88 7.01 29.14 -2.89
N ASP A 89 6.73 29.85 -1.80
CA ASP A 89 6.27 29.25 -0.55
C ASP A 89 4.91 28.55 -0.68
N TRP A 90 3.99 29.16 -1.44
CA TRP A 90 2.69 28.55 -1.71
C TRP A 90 2.83 27.28 -2.56
N GLU A 91 3.65 27.32 -3.60
CA GLU A 91 3.95 26.13 -4.41
C GLU A 91 4.61 25.05 -3.56
N ALA A 92 5.62 25.39 -2.75
CA ALA A 92 6.28 24.43 -1.87
C ALA A 92 5.30 23.80 -0.86
N LYS A 93 4.29 24.53 -0.38
CA LYS A 93 3.21 23.96 0.45
C LYS A 93 2.31 23.02 -0.34
N LYS A 94 1.90 23.42 -1.55
CA LYS A 94 1.07 22.59 -2.45
C LYS A 94 1.76 21.27 -2.79
N TRP A 95 3.02 21.32 -3.22
CA TRP A 95 3.81 20.14 -3.59
C TRP A 95 4.03 19.20 -2.41
N ARG A 96 4.27 19.73 -1.20
CA ARG A 96 4.36 18.91 0.01
C ARG A 96 3.04 18.20 0.31
N PHE A 97 1.91 18.89 0.17
CA PHE A 97 0.60 18.30 0.40
C PHE A 97 0.31 17.20 -0.64
N GLU A 98 0.57 17.48 -1.92
CA GLU A 98 0.33 16.55 -3.02
C GLU A 98 1.21 15.30 -2.91
N ARG A 99 2.49 15.45 -2.55
CA ARG A 99 3.38 14.33 -2.26
C ARG A 99 2.83 13.45 -1.13
N ASN A 100 2.36 14.06 -0.04
CA ASN A 100 1.81 13.33 1.10
C ASN A 100 0.55 12.53 0.70
N MET A 101 -0.29 13.11 -0.16
CA MET A 101 -1.44 12.41 -0.73
C MET A 101 -1.02 11.20 -1.56
N TYR A 102 0.00 11.33 -2.42
CA TYR A 102 0.51 10.21 -3.21
C TYR A 102 1.17 9.12 -2.37
N ILE A 103 1.79 9.46 -1.23
CA ILE A 103 2.33 8.48 -0.28
C ILE A 103 1.22 7.54 0.19
N HIS A 104 0.07 8.06 0.64
CA HIS A 104 -1.07 7.23 1.04
C HIS A 104 -1.67 6.44 -0.13
N ALA A 105 -1.75 7.04 -1.32
CA ALA A 105 -2.24 6.34 -2.51
C ALA A 105 -1.36 5.13 -2.84
N LEU A 106 -0.04 5.30 -2.84
CA LEU A 106 0.93 4.24 -3.08
C LEU A 106 0.87 3.17 -1.99
N ALA A 107 0.80 3.56 -0.72
CA ALA A 107 0.64 2.62 0.39
C ALA A 107 -0.61 1.75 0.21
N THR A 108 -1.73 2.38 -0.15
CA THR A 108 -3.00 1.69 -0.43
C THR A 108 -2.85 0.66 -1.55
N VAL A 109 -2.28 1.08 -2.69
CA VAL A 109 -2.11 0.21 -3.87
C VAL A 109 -1.17 -0.95 -3.56
N LEU A 110 -0.08 -0.69 -2.84
CA LEU A 110 0.88 -1.71 -2.42
C LEU A 110 0.24 -2.74 -1.51
N CYS A 111 -0.43 -2.32 -0.44
CA CYS A 111 -1.10 -3.22 0.48
C CYS A 111 -2.20 -4.03 -0.23
N ALA A 112 -3.00 -3.40 -1.08
CA ALA A 112 -4.01 -4.08 -1.88
C ALA A 112 -3.40 -5.13 -2.83
N SER A 113 -2.30 -4.79 -3.48
CA SER A 113 -1.59 -5.68 -4.39
C SER A 113 -1.00 -6.87 -3.65
N ILE A 114 -0.33 -6.66 -2.51
CA ILE A 114 0.24 -7.72 -1.67
C ILE A 114 -0.85 -8.68 -1.20
N MET A 115 -2.00 -8.18 -0.73
CA MET A 115 -3.14 -9.03 -0.37
C MET A 115 -3.61 -9.86 -1.56
N LYS A 116 -3.77 -9.24 -2.74
CA LYS A 116 -4.23 -9.94 -3.94
C LYS A 116 -3.25 -11.02 -4.36
N PHE A 117 -1.95 -10.73 -4.38
CA PHE A 117 -0.91 -11.71 -4.72
C PHE A 117 -0.88 -12.86 -3.72
N SER A 118 -0.89 -12.57 -2.42
CA SER A 118 -0.90 -13.62 -1.38
C SER A 118 -2.11 -14.55 -1.53
N ARG A 119 -3.31 -14.00 -1.77
CA ARG A 119 -4.52 -14.80 -2.01
C ARG A 119 -4.44 -15.64 -3.27
N LEU A 120 -3.92 -15.08 -4.37
CA LEU A 120 -3.72 -15.81 -5.63
C LEU A 120 -2.75 -16.98 -5.47
N TYR A 121 -1.60 -16.75 -4.83
CA TYR A 121 -0.61 -17.80 -4.58
C TYR A 121 -1.14 -18.88 -3.64
N THR A 122 -1.87 -18.49 -2.60
CA THR A 122 -2.50 -19.44 -1.68
C THR A 122 -3.57 -20.28 -2.38
N ALA A 123 -4.35 -19.69 -3.29
CA ALA A 123 -5.31 -20.41 -4.11
C ALA A 123 -4.60 -21.39 -5.06
N LEU A 124 -3.54 -20.95 -5.73
CA LEU A 124 -2.74 -21.79 -6.63
C LEU A 124 -2.14 -23.01 -5.90
N GLU A 125 -1.63 -22.83 -4.68
CA GLU A 125 -1.10 -23.91 -3.84
C GLU A 125 -2.19 -24.95 -3.50
N LYS A 126 -3.41 -24.49 -3.19
CA LYS A 126 -4.56 -25.39 -2.95
C LYS A 126 -4.93 -26.19 -4.19
N TYR A 127 -4.93 -25.58 -5.37
CA TYR A 127 -5.19 -26.29 -6.63
C TYR A 127 -4.10 -27.32 -6.96
N SER A 128 -2.82 -26.96 -6.77
CA SER A 128 -1.68 -27.84 -6.97
C SER A 128 -1.74 -29.08 -6.07
N THR A 129 -1.98 -28.88 -4.78
CA THR A 129 -2.06 -29.97 -3.79
C THR A 129 -3.25 -30.90 -4.04
N ALA A 130 -4.41 -30.37 -4.41
CA ALA A 130 -5.58 -31.16 -4.77
C ALA A 130 -5.33 -32.03 -6.02
N ALA A 131 -4.64 -31.50 -7.04
CA ALA A 131 -4.31 -32.24 -8.25
C ALA A 131 -3.33 -33.42 -7.99
N VAL A 132 -2.36 -33.23 -7.09
CA VAL A 132 -1.43 -34.30 -6.68
C VAL A 132 -2.16 -35.39 -5.89
N GLY A 133 -3.07 -35.00 -4.97
CA GLY A 133 -3.88 -35.95 -4.20
C GLY A 133 -4.78 -36.83 -5.10
N ALA A 134 -5.39 -36.24 -6.12
CA ALA A 134 -6.22 -36.97 -7.07
C ALA A 134 -5.44 -38.01 -7.89
N LYS A 135 -4.17 -37.73 -8.23
CA LYS A 135 -3.29 -38.69 -8.92
C LYS A 135 -2.87 -39.87 -8.03
N LYS A 136 -2.74 -39.67 -6.72
CA LYS A 136 -2.30 -40.71 -5.78
C LYS A 136 -3.41 -41.74 -5.47
N ASN A 137 -4.67 -41.37 -5.66
CA ASN A 137 -5.84 -42.23 -5.48
C ASN A 137 -6.26 -42.98 -6.76
N ARG A 138 -5.43 -42.95 -7.81
CA ARG A 138 -5.66 -43.61 -9.09
C ARG A 138 -4.59 -44.66 -9.32
#